data_AF-A0A7K1UNY3-F1
#
_entry.id   AF-A0A7K1UNY3-F1
#
_cell.length_a   1.000
_cell.length_b   1.000
_cell.length_c   1.000
_cell.angle_alpha   90.00
_cell.angle_beta   90.00
_cell.angle_gamma   90.00
#
_symmetry.space_group_name_H-M   'P 1'
#
loop_
_entity.id
_entity.type
_entity.pdbx_description
1 polymer ?
#
loop_
_entity_poly.entity_id
_entity_poly.type
_entity_poly.pdbx_seq_one_letter_code
_entity_poly.pdbx_strand_id
1 'polypeptide(L)'
;MRSKLTTIGAAVLIATSAMLMTACNDKDTAKGSPATSVSAVAPGGADRSTTTAKAGGSNSQATVRTINKTGWYEGFEITVDKATVTPDEFGGAKVLVDITYKNTSTKDGTLDIVPGVEVGGALDPGAGWDTPTVPGKGSAAGDVTTTVKKLDSADHLLDTVTVVYGTAADNQTKIPLKADTKADSVAPKTLNVSGKLVQDQTTVEITGGTITPSYKKGERNKMDLALHIKLVGGSGIAAGGSNIFYEYFSIKTPDGQSVVADIRGPIDELLDRNQTIDKADLFAIFVVPSPGTGPYVVSYDATKGASAAPSYSFTVS
;
A
#
# COMPACT_ATOMS: atom_id res chain seq x y z
N MET A 1 -28.14 -23.62 -48.35
CA MET A 1 -27.33 -24.77 -47.85
C MET A 1 -27.59 -24.88 -46.36
N ARG A 2 -28.56 -25.69 -45.88
CA ARG A 2 -28.43 -27.09 -45.40
C ARG A 2 -27.23 -27.29 -44.45
N SER A 3 -27.47 -27.24 -43.12
CA SER A 3 -27.63 -28.37 -42.14
C SER A 3 -26.27 -28.94 -41.67
N LYS A 4 -25.92 -29.22 -40.41
CA LYS A 4 -26.54 -29.91 -39.25
C LYS A 4 -25.68 -29.61 -37.98
N LEU A 5 -26.26 -29.39 -36.79
CA LEU A 5 -26.46 -30.35 -35.68
C LEU A 5 -25.23 -31.21 -35.32
N THR A 6 -24.79 -31.25 -34.05
CA THR A 6 -25.00 -32.37 -33.09
C THR A 6 -24.50 -32.03 -31.67
N THR A 7 -25.28 -32.48 -30.69
CA THR A 7 -25.24 -32.42 -29.22
C THR A 7 -24.27 -33.44 -28.57
N ILE A 8 -24.17 -33.39 -27.22
CA ILE A 8 -23.85 -34.43 -26.19
C ILE A 8 -22.57 -34.05 -25.40
N GLY A 9 -22.51 -34.07 -24.05
CA GLY A 9 -23.35 -34.76 -23.08
C GLY A 9 -23.12 -34.32 -21.63
N ALA A 10 -23.80 -35.02 -20.73
CA ALA A 10 -24.12 -34.67 -19.35
C ALA A 10 -23.21 -35.32 -18.29
N ALA A 11 -23.38 -34.83 -17.06
CA ALA A 11 -23.55 -35.58 -15.79
C ALA A 11 -22.42 -35.58 -14.73
N VAL A 12 -22.78 -35.00 -13.56
CA VAL A 12 -22.82 -35.60 -12.20
C VAL A 12 -21.49 -35.83 -11.44
N LEU A 13 -21.33 -35.16 -10.27
CA LEU A 13 -21.28 -35.82 -8.95
C LEU A 13 -21.18 -34.84 -7.76
N ILE A 14 -21.98 -35.17 -6.75
CA ILE A 14 -22.11 -34.59 -5.41
C ILE A 14 -20.96 -35.11 -4.54
N ALA A 15 -20.39 -34.27 -3.68
CA ALA A 15 -19.64 -34.74 -2.51
C ALA A 15 -19.85 -33.79 -1.32
N THR A 16 -20.88 -34.08 -0.52
CA THR A 16 -21.00 -33.66 0.87
C THR A 16 -20.02 -34.46 1.73
N SER A 17 -19.27 -33.79 2.60
CA SER A 17 -18.58 -34.45 3.71
C SER A 17 -18.70 -33.60 4.95
N ALA A 18 -19.71 -33.92 5.76
CA ALA A 18 -19.75 -33.56 7.17
C ALA A 18 -18.94 -34.61 7.94
N MET A 19 -17.98 -34.16 8.75
CA MET A 19 -17.42 -34.97 9.83
C MET A 19 -17.53 -34.15 11.12
N LEU A 20 -18.46 -34.59 11.97
CA LEU A 20 -18.42 -34.37 13.42
C LEU A 20 -17.67 -35.55 14.03
N MET A 21 -16.78 -35.30 15.00
CA MET A 21 -16.80 -35.97 16.31
C MET A 21 -15.78 -35.32 17.26
N THR A 22 -16.33 -34.95 18.42
CA THR A 22 -15.81 -34.77 19.78
C THR A 22 -14.43 -35.33 20.18
N ALA A 23 -13.71 -34.55 21.01
CA ALA A 23 -13.09 -35.06 22.25
C ALA A 23 -12.93 -33.94 23.29
N CYS A 24 -13.45 -34.18 24.49
CA CYS A 24 -13.25 -33.40 25.71
C CYS A 24 -12.01 -33.90 26.48
N ASN A 25 -11.65 -33.10 27.50
CA ASN A 25 -10.67 -33.30 28.58
C ASN A 25 -9.22 -32.88 28.25
N ASP A 26 -8.48 -32.22 29.15
CA ASP A 26 -8.64 -32.10 30.60
C ASP A 26 -8.02 -30.80 31.16
N LYS A 27 -8.35 -30.57 32.43
CA LYS A 27 -7.92 -29.54 33.39
C LYS A 27 -6.47 -29.06 33.25
N ASP A 28 -6.24 -27.76 33.44
CA ASP A 28 -5.45 -27.28 34.60
C ASP A 28 -5.56 -25.75 34.84
N THR A 29 -6.21 -25.45 35.97
CA THR A 29 -5.80 -24.47 36.99
C THR A 29 -5.33 -23.07 36.57
N ALA A 30 -6.30 -22.14 36.44
CA ALA A 30 -6.04 -20.72 36.59
C ALA A 30 -6.00 -20.33 38.08
N LYS A 31 -4.84 -19.87 38.57
CA LYS A 31 -4.74 -19.03 39.77
C LYS A 31 -3.86 -17.83 39.44
N GLY A 32 -4.45 -16.65 39.63
CA GLY A 32 -3.91 -15.37 39.22
C GLY A 32 -2.84 -14.78 40.13
N SER A 33 -2.35 -13.65 39.60
CA SER A 33 -1.49 -12.60 40.15
C SER A 33 0.00 -12.88 40.24
N PRO A 34 0.80 -11.88 39.83
CA PRO A 34 1.62 -11.22 40.84
C PRO A 34 1.38 -9.72 40.90
N ALA A 35 1.35 -9.27 42.15
CA ALA A 35 1.43 -7.88 42.57
C ALA A 35 2.82 -7.28 42.26
N THR A 36 2.78 -6.00 41.93
CA THR A 36 3.86 -5.02 42.09
C THR A 36 4.54 -5.09 43.46
N SER A 37 5.87 -5.04 43.49
CA SER A 37 6.65 -4.62 44.66
C SER A 37 7.89 -3.84 44.23
N VAL A 38 8.36 -3.03 45.16
CA VAL A 38 8.98 -1.70 45.01
C VAL A 38 10.50 -1.77 45.15
N SER A 39 11.16 -0.72 44.66
CA SER A 39 12.58 -0.39 44.84
C SER A 39 13.10 -0.49 46.29
N ALA A 40 14.38 -0.86 46.43
CA ALA A 40 15.25 -0.47 47.55
C ALA A 40 16.73 -0.43 47.10
N VAL A 41 17.48 0.45 47.76
CA VAL A 41 18.80 1.03 47.42
C VAL A 41 19.97 0.21 47.98
N ALA A 42 21.15 0.37 47.35
CA ALA A 42 22.52 -0.13 47.62
C ALA A 42 23.11 0.25 49.02
N PRO A 43 24.42 0.06 49.40
CA PRO A 43 25.61 -0.45 48.67
C PRO A 43 26.64 -1.31 49.49
N GLY A 44 27.74 -1.74 48.84
CA GLY A 44 29.07 -1.85 49.47
C GLY A 44 29.72 -3.24 49.50
N GLY A 45 30.91 -3.35 48.88
CA GLY A 45 31.79 -4.52 49.03
C GLY A 45 32.91 -4.54 48.00
N ALA A 46 34.07 -4.03 48.38
CA ALA A 46 35.30 -4.14 47.60
C ALA A 46 35.85 -5.56 47.67
N ASP A 47 36.28 -6.12 46.54
CA ASP A 47 37.33 -7.14 46.55
C ASP A 47 38.19 -7.08 45.30
N ARG A 48 39.50 -7.16 45.55
CA ARG A 48 40.59 -7.06 44.59
C ARG A 48 41.31 -8.39 44.62
N SER A 49 41.26 -9.18 43.54
CA SER A 49 42.34 -10.12 43.24
C SER A 49 42.37 -10.54 41.77
N THR A 50 43.56 -10.43 41.22
CA THR A 50 44.03 -10.72 39.87
C THR A 50 44.10 -12.23 39.59
N THR A 51 43.74 -12.68 38.39
CA THR A 51 44.69 -13.21 37.36
C THR A 51 44.00 -13.98 36.23
N THR A 52 44.67 -13.93 35.08
CA THR A 52 44.67 -14.86 33.94
C THR A 52 43.65 -14.64 32.81
N ALA A 53 44.19 -14.09 31.73
CA ALA A 53 43.61 -14.07 30.41
C ALA A 53 43.22 -15.49 29.94
N LYS A 54 41.99 -15.61 29.45
CA LYS A 54 41.62 -16.56 28.40
C LYS A 54 40.88 -15.76 27.33
N ALA A 55 41.60 -15.39 26.28
CA ALA A 55 41.01 -14.91 25.04
C ALA A 55 40.19 -16.05 24.43
N GLY A 56 38.88 -15.81 24.28
CA GLY A 56 37.92 -16.75 23.73
C GLY A 56 36.73 -16.02 23.12
N GLY A 57 36.91 -15.55 21.88
CA GLY A 57 35.92 -15.52 20.80
C GLY A 57 34.53 -14.92 21.03
N SER A 58 34.39 -13.67 20.58
CA SER A 58 33.20 -13.01 20.00
C SER A 58 31.94 -12.83 20.87
N ASN A 59 31.68 -11.58 21.23
CA ASN A 59 30.42 -11.09 21.76
C ASN A 59 29.26 -11.43 20.80
N SER A 60 28.38 -12.33 21.24
CA SER A 60 27.06 -12.64 20.65
C SER A 60 26.06 -11.49 20.88
N GLN A 61 26.50 -10.24 20.77
CA GLN A 61 25.69 -9.07 21.07
C GLN A 61 24.96 -8.61 19.81
N ALA A 62 23.64 -8.52 19.91
CA ALA A 62 22.83 -7.96 18.83
C ALA A 62 23.20 -6.48 18.59
N THR A 63 23.31 -6.11 17.32
CA THR A 63 23.52 -4.72 16.89
C THR A 63 22.20 -4.16 16.41
N VAL A 64 21.77 -3.03 17.00
CA VAL A 64 20.51 -2.36 16.62
C VAL A 64 20.84 -1.01 15.98
N ARG A 65 20.25 -0.75 14.82
CA ARG A 65 20.35 0.53 14.13
C ARG A 65 18.96 1.12 13.92
N THR A 66 18.77 2.35 14.37
CA THR A 66 17.60 3.16 14.01
C THR A 66 17.71 3.60 12.55
N ILE A 67 16.64 3.39 11.78
CA ILE A 67 16.59 3.70 10.35
C ILE A 67 15.72 4.92 10.11
N ASN A 68 14.48 4.92 10.61
CA ASN A 68 13.48 5.99 10.48
C ASN A 68 13.36 6.53 9.04
N LYS A 69 13.18 5.64 8.07
CA LYS A 69 13.00 6.02 6.67
C LYS A 69 11.64 5.63 6.15
N THR A 70 11.02 6.56 5.44
CA THR A 70 9.68 6.39 4.91
C THR A 70 9.70 6.32 3.39
N GLY A 71 8.94 5.38 2.84
CA GLY A 71 8.56 5.31 1.44
C GLY A 71 7.04 5.13 1.30
N TRP A 72 6.54 5.20 0.08
CA TRP A 72 5.12 5.05 -0.23
C TRP A 72 4.91 3.96 -1.26
N TYR A 73 3.93 3.09 -1.05
CA TYR A 73 3.59 2.06 -2.01
C TYR A 73 2.12 1.68 -1.86
N GLU A 74 1.38 1.64 -2.97
CA GLU A 74 -0.01 1.12 -3.01
C GLU A 74 -0.95 1.71 -1.94
N GLY A 75 -0.88 3.02 -1.71
CA GLY A 75 -1.72 3.68 -0.70
C GLY A 75 -1.25 3.48 0.75
N PHE A 76 -0.06 2.93 0.96
CA PHE A 76 0.59 2.86 2.26
C PHE A 76 1.75 3.84 2.36
N GLU A 77 1.86 4.51 3.49
CA GLU A 77 3.08 5.13 3.98
C GLU A 77 3.81 4.08 4.82
N ILE A 78 5.02 3.71 4.42
CA ILE A 78 5.79 2.58 4.95
C ILE A 78 7.05 3.12 5.58
N THR A 79 7.20 2.93 6.89
CA THR A 79 8.38 3.38 7.62
C THR A 79 9.19 2.19 8.10
N VAL A 80 10.45 2.13 7.69
CA VAL A 80 11.43 1.23 8.31
C VAL A 80 11.95 1.91 9.56
N ASP A 81 11.59 1.38 10.72
CA ASP A 81 11.83 2.00 12.02
C ASP A 81 13.25 1.72 12.50
N LYS A 82 13.61 0.44 12.59
CA LYS A 82 14.92 -0.03 13.03
C LYS A 82 15.26 -1.38 12.41
N ALA A 83 16.53 -1.73 12.47
CA ALA A 83 17.03 -3.04 12.09
C ALA A 83 17.94 -3.62 13.18
N THR A 84 17.78 -4.90 13.45
CA THR A 84 18.54 -5.65 14.45
C THR A 84 19.28 -6.79 13.78
N VAL A 85 20.60 -6.81 13.92
CA VAL A 85 21.48 -7.90 13.47
C VAL A 85 21.84 -8.75 14.68
N THR A 86 21.46 -10.02 14.67
CA THR A 86 21.82 -11.00 15.70
C THR A 86 22.77 -12.03 15.09
N PRO A 87 24.06 -12.04 15.47
CA PRO A 87 25.00 -13.08 15.04
C PRO A 87 24.49 -14.48 15.43
N ASP A 88 24.76 -15.47 14.59
CA ASP A 88 24.49 -16.88 14.91
C ASP A 88 25.76 -17.63 15.32
N GLU A 89 25.59 -18.86 15.82
CA GLU A 89 26.69 -19.71 16.30
C GLU A 89 27.59 -20.24 15.17
N PHE A 90 27.16 -20.10 13.90
CA PHE A 90 27.86 -20.60 12.72
C PHE A 90 28.63 -19.51 11.97
N GLY A 91 28.70 -18.29 12.53
CA GLY A 91 29.40 -17.16 11.94
C GLY A 91 28.56 -16.37 10.93
N GLY A 92 27.27 -16.68 10.81
CA GLY A 92 26.28 -15.91 10.08
C GLY A 92 25.54 -14.90 10.97
N ALA A 93 24.42 -14.40 10.47
CA ALA A 93 23.53 -13.54 11.24
C ALA A 93 22.10 -13.58 10.73
N LYS A 94 21.15 -13.36 11.65
CA LYS A 94 19.77 -13.00 11.34
C LYS A 94 19.61 -11.48 11.40
N VAL A 95 18.95 -10.91 10.40
CA VAL A 95 18.53 -9.51 10.39
C VAL A 95 17.02 -9.48 10.57
N LEU A 96 16.54 -8.71 11.54
CA LEU A 96 15.14 -8.34 11.73
C LEU A 96 15.00 -6.85 11.41
N VAL A 97 14.04 -6.49 10.58
CA VAL A 97 13.73 -5.10 10.24
C VAL A 97 12.29 -4.84 10.66
N ASP A 98 12.11 -3.91 11.60
CA ASP A 98 10.80 -3.52 12.08
C ASP A 98 10.21 -2.45 11.15
N ILE A 99 8.94 -2.63 10.76
CA ILE A 99 8.26 -1.80 9.78
C ILE A 99 6.91 -1.34 10.31
N THR A 100 6.64 -0.05 10.22
CA THR A 100 5.32 0.53 10.45
C THR A 100 4.62 0.80 9.13
N TYR A 101 3.43 0.22 8.96
CA TYR A 101 2.55 0.46 7.84
C TYR A 101 1.43 1.41 8.25
N LYS A 102 1.26 2.51 7.51
CA LYS A 102 0.14 3.43 7.69
C LYS A 102 -0.71 3.47 6.43
N ASN A 103 -1.96 3.05 6.56
CA ASN A 103 -2.91 3.00 5.45
C ASN A 103 -3.47 4.40 5.19
N THR A 104 -3.24 4.91 3.98
CA THR A 104 -3.70 6.25 3.58
C THR A 104 -5.12 6.24 3.01
N SER A 105 -5.69 5.08 2.74
CA SER A 105 -7.07 4.93 2.26
C SER A 105 -8.08 4.94 3.41
N THR A 106 -9.38 4.98 3.09
CA THR A 106 -10.48 4.93 4.08
C THR A 106 -10.93 3.53 4.43
N LYS A 107 -10.45 2.51 3.71
CA LYS A 107 -10.85 1.10 3.89
C LYS A 107 -9.68 0.32 4.46
N ASP A 108 -9.98 -0.72 5.22
CA ASP A 108 -8.98 -1.67 5.69
C ASP A 108 -8.29 -2.32 4.48
N GLY A 109 -7.00 -2.61 4.60
CA GLY A 109 -6.23 -3.17 3.50
C GLY A 109 -4.97 -3.88 3.97
N THR A 110 -4.52 -4.82 3.17
CA THR A 110 -3.19 -5.44 3.24
C THR A 110 -2.47 -5.11 1.94
N LEU A 111 -1.14 -5.04 1.97
CA LEU A 111 -0.38 -4.93 0.71
C LEU A 111 -0.56 -6.21 -0.11
N ASP A 112 -0.95 -6.06 -1.38
CA ASP A 112 -1.30 -7.18 -2.26
C ASP A 112 -0.08 -7.94 -2.79
N ILE A 113 1.12 -7.32 -2.69
CA ILE A 113 2.39 -7.91 -3.13
C ILE A 113 3.24 -8.31 -1.92
N VAL A 114 3.90 -9.47 -2.04
CA VAL A 114 4.98 -9.86 -1.13
C VAL A 114 6.21 -9.00 -1.46
N PRO A 115 6.63 -8.10 -0.58
CA PRO A 115 7.83 -7.30 -0.79
C PRO A 115 9.10 -8.15 -0.81
N GLY A 116 10.19 -7.58 -1.32
CA GLY A 116 11.50 -8.19 -1.46
C GLY A 116 12.54 -7.57 -0.52
N VAL A 117 13.55 -8.35 -0.14
CA VAL A 117 14.75 -7.83 0.54
C VAL A 117 15.94 -8.02 -0.38
N GLU A 118 16.63 -6.94 -0.72
CA GLU A 118 17.93 -7.02 -1.39
C GLU A 118 19.04 -7.01 -0.33
N VAL A 119 19.98 -7.96 -0.41
CA VAL A 119 21.20 -8.02 0.40
C VAL A 119 22.40 -8.02 -0.53
N GLY A 120 23.25 -7.00 -0.46
CA GLY A 120 24.39 -6.85 -1.38
C GLY A 120 23.96 -6.68 -2.84
N GLY A 121 22.74 -6.18 -3.08
CA GLY A 121 22.16 -5.99 -4.41
C GLY A 121 21.51 -7.24 -5.03
N ALA A 122 21.46 -8.37 -4.32
CA ALA A 122 20.74 -9.56 -4.75
C ALA A 122 19.46 -9.74 -3.92
N LEU A 123 18.36 -10.12 -4.57
CA LEU A 123 17.11 -10.43 -3.89
C LEU A 123 17.27 -11.71 -3.04
N ASP A 124 16.88 -11.65 -1.77
CA ASP A 124 16.81 -12.79 -0.88
C ASP A 124 15.46 -13.51 -1.04
N PRO A 125 15.41 -14.71 -1.66
CA PRO A 125 14.19 -15.48 -1.79
C PRO A 125 13.74 -16.12 -0.45
N GLY A 126 14.60 -16.13 0.57
CA GLY A 126 14.34 -16.71 1.88
C GLY A 126 13.82 -15.72 2.91
N ALA A 127 13.58 -14.46 2.52
CA ALA A 127 13.09 -13.43 3.44
C ALA A 127 11.68 -13.78 3.96
N GLY A 128 11.51 -13.77 5.27
CA GLY A 128 10.21 -13.99 5.93
C GLY A 128 9.54 -12.66 6.26
N TRP A 129 8.27 -12.51 5.90
CA TRP A 129 7.53 -11.26 6.05
C TRP A 129 6.32 -11.42 6.96
N ASP A 130 6.13 -10.45 7.84
CA ASP A 130 4.86 -10.20 8.52
C ASP A 130 4.27 -8.88 7.99
N THR A 131 3.18 -8.99 7.22
CA THR A 131 2.48 -7.85 6.64
C THR A 131 1.04 -7.85 7.12
N PRO A 132 0.69 -7.02 8.12
CA PRO A 132 -0.63 -7.05 8.73
C PRO A 132 -1.69 -6.46 7.82
N THR A 133 -2.95 -6.79 8.08
CA THR A 133 -4.08 -5.96 7.65
C THR A 133 -4.08 -4.68 8.48
N VAL A 134 -4.07 -3.53 7.81
CA VAL A 134 -4.03 -2.21 8.43
C VAL A 134 -5.40 -1.55 8.29
N PRO A 135 -6.03 -1.11 9.40
CA PRO A 135 -7.29 -0.39 9.34
C PRO A 135 -7.22 0.87 8.46
N GLY A 136 -8.33 1.23 7.81
CA GLY A 136 -8.43 2.47 7.04
C GLY A 136 -8.02 3.68 7.88
N LYS A 137 -7.14 4.54 7.34
CA LYS A 137 -6.52 5.68 8.05
C LYS A 137 -5.72 5.31 9.32
N GLY A 138 -5.53 4.03 9.58
CA GLY A 138 -4.84 3.49 10.74
C GLY A 138 -3.37 3.17 10.49
N SER A 139 -2.75 2.52 11.48
CA SER A 139 -1.38 2.02 11.37
C SER A 139 -1.24 0.68 12.08
N ALA A 140 -0.33 -0.16 11.60
CA ALA A 140 0.01 -1.44 12.20
C ALA A 140 1.51 -1.73 12.02
N ALA A 141 2.07 -2.47 12.95
CA ALA A 141 3.46 -2.94 12.88
C ALA A 141 3.51 -4.27 12.13
N GLY A 142 4.55 -4.44 11.33
CA GLY A 142 4.98 -5.71 10.78
C GLY A 142 6.51 -5.76 10.77
N ASP A 143 7.05 -6.80 10.16
CA ASP A 143 8.50 -6.97 10.10
C ASP A 143 8.95 -7.79 8.89
N VAL A 144 10.25 -7.75 8.66
CA VAL A 144 10.91 -8.68 7.75
C VAL A 144 12.16 -9.26 8.38
N THR A 145 12.37 -10.55 8.12
CA THR A 145 13.54 -11.28 8.54
C THR A 145 14.32 -11.84 7.36
N THR A 146 15.63 -11.70 7.39
CA THR A 146 16.56 -12.32 6.43
C THR A 146 17.75 -12.91 7.18
N THR A 147 18.50 -13.80 6.53
CA THR A 147 19.70 -14.42 7.12
C THR A 147 20.86 -14.35 6.15
N VAL A 148 22.07 -14.15 6.69
CA VAL A 148 23.32 -14.25 5.94
C VAL A 148 24.18 -15.36 6.52
N LYS A 149 24.84 -16.11 5.64
CA LYS A 149 25.70 -17.23 6.03
C LYS A 149 27.03 -16.81 6.64
N LYS A 150 27.44 -15.56 6.42
CA LYS A 150 28.70 -15.00 6.92
C LYS A 150 28.48 -13.56 7.33
N LEU A 151 28.84 -13.24 8.56
CA LEU A 151 28.83 -11.90 9.11
C LEU A 151 30.27 -11.41 9.28
N ASP A 152 30.67 -10.44 8.47
CA ASP A 152 31.95 -9.74 8.65
C ASP A 152 31.80 -8.54 9.61
N SER A 153 30.76 -7.74 9.41
CA SER A 153 30.40 -6.60 10.26
C SER A 153 28.89 -6.36 10.18
N ALA A 154 28.24 -6.19 11.34
CA ALA A 154 26.81 -5.87 11.40
C ALA A 154 26.49 -4.54 10.71
N ASP A 155 27.33 -3.53 10.92
CA ASP A 155 27.12 -2.23 10.31
C ASP A 155 27.28 -2.25 8.79
N HIS A 156 28.29 -2.96 8.30
CA HIS A 156 28.49 -3.13 6.87
C HIS A 156 27.35 -3.94 6.25
N LEU A 157 26.90 -5.01 6.92
CA LEU A 157 25.76 -5.79 6.46
C LEU A 157 24.53 -4.90 6.28
N LEU A 158 24.16 -4.12 7.31
CA LEU A 158 23.01 -3.21 7.23
C LEU A 158 23.13 -2.20 6.09
N ASP A 159 24.33 -1.71 5.77
CA ASP A 159 24.55 -0.80 4.62
C ASP A 159 24.26 -1.44 3.26
N THR A 160 24.19 -2.77 3.19
CA THR A 160 23.87 -3.53 1.98
C THR A 160 22.42 -3.99 1.89
N VAL A 161 21.63 -3.82 2.95
CA VAL A 161 20.23 -4.27 3.00
C VAL A 161 19.31 -3.17 2.47
N THR A 162 18.39 -3.55 1.58
CA THR A 162 17.33 -2.67 1.07
C THR A 162 15.99 -3.41 1.10
N VAL A 163 14.98 -2.77 1.70
CA VAL A 163 13.59 -3.22 1.67
C VAL A 163 12.97 -2.73 0.37
N VAL A 164 12.36 -3.61 -0.42
CA VAL A 164 11.85 -3.31 -1.77
C VAL A 164 10.38 -3.67 -1.88
N TYR A 165 9.55 -2.72 -2.29
CA TYR A 165 8.14 -2.94 -2.64
C TYR A 165 7.98 -2.83 -4.16
N GLY A 166 7.29 -3.82 -4.75
CA GLY A 166 7.10 -3.94 -6.20
C GLY A 166 8.23 -4.64 -6.93
N THR A 167 8.08 -4.86 -8.25
CA THR A 167 9.06 -5.56 -9.08
C THR A 167 9.84 -4.60 -9.98
N ALA A 168 11.00 -5.03 -10.48
CA ALA A 168 11.80 -4.21 -11.41
C ALA A 168 11.08 -3.91 -12.74
N ALA A 169 10.01 -4.64 -13.06
CA ALA A 169 9.18 -4.39 -14.23
C ALA A 169 8.11 -3.31 -14.00
N ASP A 170 7.87 -2.92 -12.74
CA ASP A 170 6.83 -1.99 -12.31
C ASP A 170 7.45 -0.75 -11.64
N ASN A 171 6.61 0.15 -11.12
CA ASN A 171 7.08 1.19 -10.21
C ASN A 171 7.45 0.54 -8.85
N GLN A 172 8.56 0.98 -8.26
CA GLN A 172 9.07 0.42 -7.01
C GLN A 172 9.24 1.49 -5.94
N THR A 173 9.22 1.04 -4.70
CA THR A 173 9.74 1.80 -3.55
C THR A 173 10.89 1.01 -2.95
N LYS A 174 12.05 1.64 -2.82
CA LYS A 174 13.25 1.04 -2.22
C LYS A 174 13.67 1.83 -1.00
N ILE A 175 13.77 1.16 0.14
CA ILE A 175 14.16 1.77 1.43
C ILE A 175 15.48 1.13 1.89
N PRO A 176 16.64 1.73 1.56
CA PRO A 176 17.93 1.22 1.96
C PRO A 176 18.18 1.48 3.46
N LEU A 177 18.77 0.53 4.16
CA LEU A 177 19.08 0.68 5.60
C LEU A 177 20.38 1.45 5.86
N LYS A 178 21.16 1.73 4.81
CA LYS A 178 22.37 2.56 4.86
C LYS A 178 22.06 4.00 5.29
N ALA A 179 22.64 4.50 6.39
CA ALA A 179 22.24 5.76 7.04
C ALA A 179 22.06 6.95 6.08
N ASP A 180 23.05 7.24 5.24
CA ASP A 180 23.08 8.46 4.38
C ASP A 180 22.33 8.32 3.04
N THR A 181 21.68 7.18 2.80
CA THR A 181 20.91 6.96 1.56
C THR A 181 19.43 7.19 1.79
N LYS A 182 18.79 8.04 0.99
CA LYS A 182 17.34 8.26 1.05
C LYS A 182 16.57 7.06 0.48
N ALA A 183 15.31 6.91 0.89
CA ALA A 183 14.39 6.03 0.18
C ALA A 183 14.23 6.51 -1.27
N ASP A 184 14.29 5.59 -2.21
CA ASP A 184 13.87 5.82 -3.59
C ASP A 184 12.37 5.52 -3.63
N SER A 185 11.57 6.58 -3.54
CA SER A 185 10.13 6.51 -3.45
C SER A 185 9.52 7.85 -3.83
N VAL A 186 8.30 7.82 -4.36
CA VAL A 186 7.54 9.02 -4.72
C VAL A 186 6.34 9.12 -3.80
N ALA A 187 6.33 10.17 -2.98
CA ALA A 187 5.21 10.47 -2.10
C ALA A 187 3.96 10.87 -2.90
N PRO A 188 2.75 10.45 -2.48
CA PRO A 188 1.51 10.98 -3.01
C PRO A 188 1.45 12.49 -2.85
N LYS A 189 1.04 13.18 -3.90
CA LYS A 189 0.88 14.64 -3.89
C LYS A 189 -0.60 15.00 -3.93
N THR A 190 -1.05 15.76 -2.93
CA THR A 190 -2.38 16.38 -2.94
C THR A 190 -2.42 17.52 -3.94
N LEU A 191 -3.54 17.61 -4.66
CA LEU A 191 -3.81 18.62 -5.67
C LEU A 191 -4.94 19.53 -5.20
N ASN A 192 -4.66 20.83 -5.17
CA ASN A 192 -5.65 21.86 -4.87
C ASN A 192 -6.39 22.24 -6.16
N VAL A 193 -7.25 21.33 -6.64
CA VAL A 193 -8.07 21.55 -7.84
C VAL A 193 -9.51 21.77 -7.41
N SER A 194 -10.09 22.89 -7.83
CA SER A 194 -11.52 23.13 -7.70
C SER A 194 -12.08 23.59 -9.04
N GLY A 195 -13.14 22.93 -9.51
CA GLY A 195 -13.71 23.19 -10.83
C GLY A 195 -15.17 22.74 -10.90
N LYS A 196 -15.88 23.21 -11.92
CA LYS A 196 -17.30 22.89 -12.11
C LYS A 196 -17.57 22.56 -13.56
N LEU A 197 -18.20 21.41 -13.81
CA LEU A 197 -18.66 20.96 -15.11
C LEU A 197 -20.18 20.83 -15.04
N VAL A 198 -20.89 21.44 -15.99
CA VAL A 198 -22.36 21.38 -16.03
C VAL A 198 -22.79 20.85 -17.39
N GLN A 199 -23.50 19.72 -17.39
CA GLN A 199 -24.13 19.16 -18.58
C GLN A 199 -25.60 18.90 -18.26
N ASP A 200 -26.48 19.65 -18.92
CA ASP A 200 -27.93 19.65 -18.64
C ASP A 200 -28.25 19.82 -17.14
N GLN A 201 -28.88 18.83 -16.51
CA GLN A 201 -29.27 18.86 -15.10
C GLN A 201 -28.22 18.22 -14.17
N THR A 202 -27.05 17.86 -14.67
CA THR A 202 -25.97 17.31 -13.85
C THR A 202 -24.86 18.33 -13.70
N THR A 203 -24.52 18.64 -12.46
CA THR A 203 -23.31 19.38 -12.10
C THR A 203 -22.30 18.43 -11.46
N VAL A 204 -21.09 18.39 -12.00
CA VAL A 204 -19.92 17.78 -11.36
C VAL A 204 -19.05 18.90 -10.78
N GLU A 205 -18.84 18.87 -9.48
CA GLU A 205 -17.89 19.73 -8.78
C GLU A 205 -16.61 18.93 -8.50
N ILE A 206 -15.49 19.37 -9.05
CA ILE A 206 -14.17 18.88 -8.66
C ILE A 206 -13.78 19.64 -7.40
N THR A 207 -13.43 18.92 -6.35
CA THR A 207 -13.20 19.48 -5.01
C THR A 207 -11.78 19.25 -4.49
N GLY A 208 -11.00 18.44 -5.20
CA GLY A 208 -9.59 18.22 -4.95
C GLY A 208 -9.05 17.11 -5.84
N GLY A 209 -7.83 16.68 -5.57
CA GLY A 209 -7.29 15.48 -6.18
C GLY A 209 -6.01 15.01 -5.52
N THR A 210 -5.50 13.90 -6.02
CA THR A 210 -4.19 13.35 -5.67
C THR A 210 -3.51 12.84 -6.93
N ILE A 211 -2.18 12.86 -6.92
CA ILE A 211 -1.38 12.15 -7.90
C ILE A 211 -0.35 11.27 -7.19
N THR A 212 -0.29 10.01 -7.57
CA THR A 212 0.59 8.98 -6.97
C THR A 212 1.14 8.09 -8.07
N PRO A 213 2.30 7.44 -7.92
CA PRO A 213 2.69 6.39 -8.86
C PRO A 213 1.61 5.31 -8.95
N SER A 214 1.39 4.81 -10.16
CA SER A 214 0.60 3.59 -10.33
C SER A 214 1.45 2.39 -9.95
N TYR A 215 0.93 1.50 -9.11
CA TYR A 215 1.60 0.25 -8.74
C TYR A 215 0.96 -0.98 -9.40
N LYS A 216 0.05 -0.79 -10.35
CA LYS A 216 -0.48 -1.90 -11.14
C LYS A 216 0.61 -2.47 -12.06
N LYS A 217 0.56 -3.79 -12.22
CA LYS A 217 1.47 -4.54 -13.10
C LYS A 217 1.46 -3.98 -14.52
N GLY A 218 2.64 -3.73 -15.08
CA GLY A 218 2.81 -3.22 -16.44
C GLY A 218 2.62 -1.71 -16.58
N GLU A 219 2.49 -0.98 -15.46
CA GLU A 219 2.30 0.48 -15.45
C GLU A 219 3.53 1.25 -14.95
N ARG A 220 4.72 0.68 -15.18
CA ARG A 220 5.99 1.38 -14.94
C ARG A 220 6.00 2.74 -15.62
N ASN A 221 6.49 3.74 -14.90
CA ASN A 221 6.51 5.15 -15.32
C ASN A 221 5.12 5.74 -15.58
N LYS A 222 4.06 5.21 -14.95
CA LYS A 222 2.74 5.84 -14.94
C LYS A 222 2.35 6.31 -13.53
N MET A 223 1.42 7.25 -13.48
CA MET A 223 0.84 7.83 -12.28
C MET A 223 -0.68 7.65 -12.32
N ASP A 224 -1.29 7.44 -11.16
CA ASP A 224 -2.72 7.56 -10.96
C ASP A 224 -3.03 9.00 -10.55
N LEU A 225 -3.74 9.72 -11.42
CA LEU A 225 -4.32 11.03 -11.16
C LEU A 225 -5.78 10.85 -10.74
N ALA A 226 -6.07 11.03 -9.47
CA ALA A 226 -7.42 10.89 -8.91
C ALA A 226 -8.02 12.28 -8.63
N LEU A 227 -9.15 12.61 -9.25
CA LEU A 227 -9.90 13.84 -8.98
C LEU A 227 -11.11 13.50 -8.10
N HIS A 228 -11.19 14.11 -6.91
CA HIS A 228 -12.36 13.96 -6.06
C HIS A 228 -13.52 14.74 -6.66
N ILE A 229 -14.66 14.08 -6.85
CA ILE A 229 -15.84 14.68 -7.46
C ILE A 229 -17.01 14.67 -6.50
N LYS A 230 -17.84 15.69 -6.61
CA LYS A 230 -19.15 15.81 -5.98
C LYS A 230 -20.18 15.99 -7.08
N LEU A 231 -21.28 15.25 -7.00
CA LEU A 231 -22.35 15.29 -7.99
C LEU A 231 -23.54 16.05 -7.41
N VAL A 232 -24.11 16.95 -8.21
CA VAL A 232 -25.29 17.74 -7.83
C VAL A 232 -26.33 17.66 -8.95
N GLY A 233 -27.52 17.16 -8.60
CA GLY A 233 -28.65 17.01 -9.49
C GLY A 233 -29.52 18.26 -9.54
N GLY A 234 -29.90 18.68 -10.74
CA GLY A 234 -30.81 19.79 -11.00
C GLY A 234 -32.27 19.42 -10.80
N SER A 235 -33.13 20.43 -10.82
CA SER A 235 -34.59 20.25 -10.66
C SER A 235 -35.25 19.58 -11.85
N GLY A 236 -34.61 19.58 -13.02
CA GLY A 236 -35.12 18.95 -14.25
C GLY A 236 -34.84 17.46 -14.38
N ILE A 237 -34.10 16.84 -13.46
CA ILE A 237 -33.86 15.38 -13.51
C ILE A 237 -35.21 14.63 -13.42
N ALA A 238 -35.36 13.62 -14.28
CA ALA A 238 -36.55 12.77 -14.34
C ALA A 238 -36.70 11.93 -13.06
N ALA A 239 -37.91 11.45 -12.78
CA ALA A 239 -38.20 10.68 -11.55
C ALA A 239 -37.41 9.35 -11.44
N GLY A 240 -36.83 8.86 -12.54
CA GLY A 240 -35.96 7.68 -12.55
C GLY A 240 -34.47 7.97 -12.38
N GLY A 241 -34.10 9.21 -12.04
CA GLY A 241 -32.71 9.64 -11.85
C GLY A 241 -31.90 9.74 -13.14
N SER A 242 -30.61 10.00 -12.99
CA SER A 242 -29.60 10.00 -14.06
C SER A 242 -28.42 9.15 -13.62
N ASN A 243 -28.13 8.09 -14.37
CA ASN A 243 -26.95 7.26 -14.10
C ASN A 243 -25.68 8.03 -14.45
N ILE A 244 -24.72 8.05 -13.53
CA ILE A 244 -23.40 8.63 -13.71
C ILE A 244 -22.39 7.49 -13.64
N PHE A 245 -21.58 7.34 -14.68
CA PHE A 245 -20.53 6.34 -14.74
C PHE A 245 -19.15 6.96 -14.88
N TYR A 246 -18.11 6.22 -14.51
CA TYR A 246 -16.73 6.71 -14.60
C TYR A 246 -16.31 6.96 -16.05
N GLU A 247 -16.81 6.19 -17.03
CA GLU A 247 -16.48 6.37 -18.45
C GLU A 247 -16.96 7.71 -19.03
N TYR A 248 -17.83 8.44 -18.32
CA TYR A 248 -18.24 9.79 -18.72
C TYR A 248 -17.15 10.84 -18.48
N PHE A 249 -16.09 10.49 -17.75
CA PHE A 249 -14.99 11.37 -17.44
C PHE A 249 -13.79 11.08 -18.34
N SER A 250 -13.19 12.13 -18.86
CA SER A 250 -11.92 12.07 -19.59
C SER A 250 -11.04 13.25 -19.25
N ILE A 251 -9.74 13.10 -19.46
CA ILE A 251 -8.78 14.19 -19.42
C ILE A 251 -8.05 14.30 -20.75
N LYS A 252 -7.70 15.53 -21.12
CA LYS A 252 -6.62 15.83 -22.04
C LYS A 252 -5.35 16.06 -21.24
N THR A 253 -4.32 15.29 -21.52
CA THR A 253 -2.99 15.38 -20.89
C THR A 253 -2.17 16.54 -21.49
N PRO A 254 -1.05 16.93 -20.84
CA PRO A 254 -0.17 18.00 -21.34
C PRO A 254 0.37 17.77 -22.76
N ASP A 255 0.60 16.52 -23.15
CA ASP A 255 1.02 16.14 -24.50
C ASP A 255 -0.15 16.02 -25.51
N GLY A 256 -1.37 16.33 -25.06
CA GLY A 256 -2.56 16.39 -25.88
C GLY A 256 -3.30 15.05 -26.05
N GLN A 257 -2.84 13.97 -25.42
CA GLN A 257 -3.55 12.69 -25.44
C GLN A 257 -4.87 12.77 -24.65
N SER A 258 -5.85 11.97 -25.08
CA SER A 258 -7.11 11.82 -24.37
C SER A 258 -7.10 10.52 -23.57
N VAL A 259 -7.36 10.60 -22.27
CA VAL A 259 -7.41 9.46 -21.36
C VAL A 259 -8.78 9.42 -20.71
N VAL A 260 -9.48 8.30 -20.81
CA VAL A 260 -10.76 8.06 -20.10
C VAL A 260 -10.46 7.62 -18.67
N ALA A 261 -11.37 7.88 -17.74
CA ALA A 261 -11.22 7.39 -16.39
C ALA A 261 -11.09 5.85 -16.34
N ASP A 262 -10.31 5.35 -15.39
CA ASP A 262 -10.03 3.95 -15.13
C ASP A 262 -10.99 3.41 -14.06
N ILE A 263 -11.36 2.14 -14.20
CA ILE A 263 -12.27 1.43 -13.29
C ILE A 263 -11.79 1.39 -11.82
N ARG A 264 -10.51 1.73 -11.54
CA ARG A 264 -9.98 1.93 -10.18
C ARG A 264 -10.80 2.90 -9.33
N GLY A 265 -11.39 3.91 -9.95
CA GLY A 265 -12.33 4.82 -9.31
C GLY A 265 -13.72 4.53 -9.85
N PRO A 266 -14.37 3.43 -9.43
CA PRO A 266 -15.68 3.09 -9.97
C PRO A 266 -16.65 4.19 -9.55
N ILE A 267 -17.33 4.74 -10.55
CA ILE A 267 -18.47 5.63 -10.37
C ILE A 267 -19.62 4.87 -11.02
N ASP A 268 -20.63 4.56 -10.21
CA ASP A 268 -21.89 3.92 -10.60
C ASP A 268 -22.96 4.49 -9.68
N GLU A 269 -23.33 5.74 -9.96
CA GLU A 269 -24.22 6.52 -9.10
C GLU A 269 -25.52 6.82 -9.82
N LEU A 270 -26.64 6.61 -9.14
CA LEU A 270 -27.94 7.11 -9.58
C LEU A 270 -28.17 8.48 -8.94
N LEU A 271 -28.10 9.54 -9.76
CA LEU A 271 -28.31 10.91 -9.31
C LEU A 271 -29.77 11.32 -9.47
N ASP A 272 -30.43 11.59 -8.35
CA ASP A 272 -31.81 12.05 -8.28
C ASP A 272 -31.93 13.57 -8.39
N ARG A 273 -33.17 14.02 -8.64
CA ARG A 273 -33.54 15.43 -8.66
C ARG A 273 -33.16 16.13 -7.35
N ASN A 274 -32.47 17.26 -7.45
CA ASN A 274 -32.00 18.07 -6.32
C ASN A 274 -31.12 17.31 -5.31
N GLN A 275 -30.60 16.14 -5.67
CA GLN A 275 -29.71 15.36 -4.81
C GLN A 275 -28.29 15.90 -4.87
N THR A 276 -27.55 15.74 -3.79
CA THR A 276 -26.10 15.89 -3.77
C THR A 276 -25.47 14.57 -3.32
N ILE A 277 -24.51 14.07 -4.09
CA ILE A 277 -23.69 12.90 -3.74
C ILE A 277 -22.26 13.40 -3.56
N ASP A 278 -21.75 13.25 -2.34
CA ASP A 278 -20.40 13.68 -1.92
C ASP A 278 -19.83 12.60 -1.00
N LYS A 279 -19.39 11.48 -1.60
CA LYS A 279 -18.79 10.35 -0.87
C LYS A 279 -17.29 10.54 -0.85
N ALA A 280 -16.65 10.27 0.30
CA ALA A 280 -15.21 10.45 0.46
C ALA A 280 -14.34 9.56 -0.45
N ASP A 281 -14.92 8.51 -1.07
CA ASP A 281 -14.28 7.62 -2.03
C ASP A 281 -14.73 7.83 -3.48
N LEU A 282 -15.45 8.93 -3.78
CA LEU A 282 -15.91 9.24 -5.14
C LEU A 282 -14.83 9.99 -5.94
N PHE A 283 -14.00 9.23 -6.65
CA PHE A 283 -12.93 9.75 -7.48
C PHE A 283 -13.06 9.34 -8.95
N ALA A 284 -12.85 10.28 -9.86
CA ALA A 284 -12.50 9.97 -11.24
C ALA A 284 -10.98 9.77 -11.34
N ILE A 285 -10.54 8.53 -11.61
CA ILE A 285 -9.11 8.18 -11.65
C ILE A 285 -8.64 8.04 -13.08
N PHE A 286 -7.47 8.59 -13.42
CA PHE A 286 -6.87 8.51 -14.74
C PHE A 286 -5.44 8.00 -14.64
N VAL A 287 -5.04 7.10 -15.54
CA VAL A 287 -3.67 6.60 -15.62
C VAL A 287 -2.90 7.45 -16.63
N VAL A 288 -1.93 8.22 -16.14
CA VAL A 288 -1.18 9.20 -16.94
C VAL A 288 0.32 8.90 -16.95
N PRO A 289 1.09 9.38 -17.94
CA PRO A 289 2.55 9.26 -17.92
C PRO A 289 3.16 9.99 -16.70
N SER A 290 4.20 9.41 -16.11
CA SER A 290 5.04 10.06 -15.10
C SER A 290 5.91 11.16 -15.73
N PRO A 291 6.15 12.30 -15.05
CA PRO A 291 5.78 12.63 -13.66
C PRO A 291 4.33 13.12 -13.49
N GLY A 292 3.55 13.21 -14.57
CA GLY A 292 2.15 13.65 -14.52
C GLY A 292 1.98 15.14 -14.21
N THR A 293 2.99 15.96 -14.52
CA THR A 293 2.98 17.41 -14.32
C THR A 293 2.60 18.15 -15.59
N GLY A 294 1.96 19.31 -15.46
CA GLY A 294 1.61 20.20 -16.57
C GLY A 294 0.13 20.54 -16.63
N PRO A 295 -0.32 21.17 -17.72
CA PRO A 295 -1.73 21.53 -17.92
C PRO A 295 -2.57 20.31 -18.31
N TYR A 296 -3.71 20.16 -17.66
CA TYR A 296 -4.72 19.14 -17.94
C TYR A 296 -6.06 19.80 -18.23
N VAL A 297 -6.90 19.13 -19.03
CA VAL A 297 -8.29 19.53 -19.24
C VAL A 297 -9.18 18.33 -18.93
N VAL A 298 -9.94 18.38 -17.85
CA VAL A 298 -10.96 17.36 -17.54
C VAL A 298 -12.27 17.71 -18.22
N SER A 299 -12.95 16.70 -18.74
CA SER A 299 -14.26 16.81 -19.39
C SER A 299 -15.22 15.78 -18.82
N TYR A 300 -16.51 16.13 -18.85
CA TYR A 300 -17.61 15.24 -18.47
C TYR A 300 -18.61 15.14 -19.64
N ASP A 301 -18.90 13.92 -20.09
CA ASP A 301 -19.81 13.68 -21.21
C ASP A 301 -20.68 12.43 -21.01
N ALA A 302 -21.84 12.64 -20.38
CA ALA A 302 -22.89 11.62 -20.31
C ALA A 302 -23.63 11.43 -21.63
N THR A 303 -23.48 12.34 -22.59
CA THR A 303 -24.15 12.26 -23.90
C THR A 303 -23.39 11.47 -24.94
N LYS A 304 -22.15 11.04 -24.62
CA LYS A 304 -21.28 10.25 -25.49
C LYS A 304 -21.09 10.86 -26.88
N GLY A 305 -20.84 12.17 -26.91
CA GLY A 305 -20.58 12.95 -28.12
C GLY A 305 -21.81 13.52 -28.82
N ALA A 306 -23.02 13.32 -28.29
CA ALA A 306 -24.22 13.92 -28.87
C ALA A 306 -24.31 15.45 -28.62
N SER A 307 -23.53 15.97 -27.66
CA SER A 307 -23.43 17.40 -27.36
C SER A 307 -21.99 17.79 -27.00
N ALA A 308 -21.70 19.09 -26.97
CA ALA A 308 -20.40 19.57 -26.49
C ALA A 308 -20.23 19.26 -25.00
N ALA A 309 -19.18 18.52 -24.67
CA ALA A 309 -18.84 18.18 -23.29
C ALA A 309 -18.33 19.43 -22.54
N PRO A 310 -18.87 19.77 -21.35
CA PRO A 310 -18.23 20.76 -20.49
C PRO A 310 -16.82 20.31 -20.13
N SER A 311 -15.92 21.28 -20.02
CA SER A 311 -14.52 21.02 -19.64
C SER A 311 -13.99 22.06 -18.66
N TYR A 312 -12.94 21.67 -17.93
CA TYR A 312 -12.26 22.49 -16.95
C TYR A 312 -10.76 22.28 -17.03
N SER A 313 -10.00 23.37 -17.08
CA SER A 313 -8.53 23.32 -17.15
C SER A 313 -7.92 23.46 -15.76
N PHE A 314 -6.90 22.66 -15.47
CA PHE A 314 -6.11 22.75 -14.23
C PHE A 314 -4.65 22.43 -14.51
N THR A 315 -3.77 22.64 -13.52
CA THR A 315 -2.34 22.34 -13.66
C THR A 315 -1.86 21.50 -12.49
N VAL A 316 -1.13 20.44 -12.79
CA VAL A 316 -0.37 19.66 -11.81
C VAL A 316 1.04 20.21 -11.79
N SER A 317 1.50 20.66 -10.61
CA SER A 317 2.87 21.10 -10.37
C SER A 317 3.70 20.01 -9.72
#